data_AF-A0A653AGJ3-F1
#
_entry.id   AF-A0A653AGJ3-F1
#
_cell.length_a   1.000
_cell.length_b   1.000
_cell.length_c   1.000
_cell.angle_alpha   90.00
_cell.angle_beta   90.00
_cell.angle_gamma   90.00
#
_symmetry.space_group_name_H-M   'P 1'
#
loop_
_entity.id
_entity.type
_entity.pdbx_description
1 polymer ?
#
loop_
_entity_poly.entity_id
_entity_poly.type
_entity_poly.pdbx_seq_one_letter_code
_entity_poly.pdbx_strand_id
1 'polypeptide(L)' 'MQDKVLICIQCNSAFVFTVDEQEHFLSMGFDPPRRCPSCRKNKFKESEIKSRKNNKYKKKHFRIKYDEDLDD' A
#
# COMPACT_ATOMS: atom_id res chain seq x y z
N MET A 1 -19.02 -4.55 22.65
CA MET A 1 -19.15 -5.21 21.33
C MET A 1 -18.79 -6.69 21.48
N GLN A 2 -19.00 -7.54 20.47
CA GLN A 2 -18.54 -8.94 20.47
C GLN A 2 -17.61 -9.20 19.27
N ASP A 3 -16.71 -10.16 19.39
CA ASP A 3 -15.85 -10.60 18.28
C ASP A 3 -16.71 -11.15 17.15
N LYS A 4 -16.39 -10.75 15.92
CA LYS A 4 -17.10 -11.19 14.72
C LYS A 4 -16.16 -11.91 13.79
N VAL A 5 -16.61 -13.03 13.24
CA VAL A 5 -15.87 -13.71 12.19
C VAL A 5 -16.35 -13.20 10.84
N LEU A 6 -15.43 -12.65 10.04
CA LEU A 6 -15.70 -12.13 8.70
C LEU A 6 -15.04 -13.03 7.64
N ILE A 7 -15.64 -13.11 6.46
CA ILE A 7 -15.11 -13.88 5.34
C ILE A 7 -14.39 -12.92 4.38
N CYS A 8 -13.14 -13.22 4.06
CA CYS A 8 -12.38 -12.44 3.09
C CYS A 8 -12.92 -12.63 1.67
N ILE A 9 -13.23 -11.55 0.97
CA ILE A 9 -13.71 -11.62 -0.43
C ILE A 9 -12.67 -12.09 -1.45
N GLN A 10 -11.38 -12.13 -1.07
CA GLN A 10 -10.29 -12.41 -2.01
C GLN A 10 -9.77 -13.85 -1.89
N CYS A 11 -9.71 -14.40 -0.69
CA CYS A 11 -9.21 -15.76 -0.45
C CYS A 11 -10.22 -16.66 0.25
N ASN A 12 -11.44 -16.16 0.51
CA ASN A 12 -12.54 -16.86 1.17
C ASN A 12 -12.21 -17.42 2.56
N SER A 13 -11.11 -16.97 3.19
CA SER A 13 -10.75 -17.36 4.55
C SER A 13 -11.59 -16.59 5.57
N ALA A 14 -12.08 -17.30 6.59
CA ALA A 14 -12.62 -16.70 7.80
C ALA A 14 -11.48 -16.03 8.60
N PHE A 15 -11.70 -14.81 9.07
CA PHE A 15 -10.80 -14.10 9.99
C PHE A 15 -11.60 -13.45 11.11
N VAL A 16 -10.97 -13.33 12.28
CA VAL A 16 -11.58 -12.70 13.46
C VAL A 16 -11.42 -11.19 13.34
N PHE A 17 -12.53 -10.48 13.54
CA PHE A 17 -12.61 -9.03 13.68
C PHE A 17 -12.96 -8.74 15.14
N THR A 18 -11.94 -8.45 15.94
CA THR A 18 -12.08 -8.35 17.39
C THR A 18 -12.84 -7.09 17.80
N VAL A 19 -13.28 -7.02 19.05
CA VAL A 19 -13.90 -5.82 19.62
C VAL A 19 -12.99 -4.59 19.49
N ASP A 20 -11.72 -4.71 19.85
CA ASP A 20 -10.75 -3.61 19.79
C ASP A 20 -10.59 -3.08 18.36
N GLU A 21 -10.53 -3.98 17.36
CA GLU A 21 -10.44 -3.57 15.96
C GLU A 21 -11.73 -2.89 15.49
N GLN A 22 -12.90 -3.37 15.94
CA GLN A 22 -14.17 -2.71 15.62
C GLN A 22 -14.25 -1.30 16.20
N GLU A 23 -13.87 -1.11 17.47
CA GLU A 23 -13.87 0.20 18.13
C GLU A 23 -12.88 1.16 17.47
N HIS A 24 -11.70 0.69 17.09
CA HIS A 24 -10.72 1.50 16.37
C HIS A 24 -11.26 1.97 15.01
N PHE A 25 -11.87 1.07 14.23
CA PHE A 25 -12.46 1.42 12.94
C PHE A 25 -13.62 2.41 13.09
N LEU A 26 -14.50 2.20 14.08
CA LEU A 26 -15.60 3.12 14.37
C LEU A 26 -15.12 4.49 14.82
N SER A 27 -14.08 4.55 15.66
CA SER A 27 -13.51 5.82 16.16
C SER A 27 -12.93 6.68 15.03
N MET A 28 -12.40 6.04 13.99
CA MET A 28 -11.89 6.71 12.81
C MET A 28 -12.97 6.96 11.73
N GLY A 29 -14.21 6.52 11.95
CA GLY A 29 -15.30 6.62 10.97
C GLY A 29 -15.12 5.71 9.75
N PHE A 30 -14.41 4.59 9.90
CA PHE A 30 -14.21 3.61 8.83
C PHE A 30 -15.18 2.43 8.92
N ASP A 31 -15.52 1.90 7.75
CA ASP A 31 -16.31 0.67 7.62
C ASP A 31 -15.49 -0.61 7.90
N PRO A 32 -16.17 -1.71 8.30
CA PRO A 32 -15.53 -3.00 8.53
C PRO A 32 -14.74 -3.49 7.33
N PRO A 33 -13.58 -4.13 7.55
CA PRO A 33 -12.75 -4.59 6.45
C PRO A 33 -13.37 -5.78 5.73
N ARG A 34 -13.42 -5.71 4.39
CA ARG A 34 -13.85 -6.82 3.53
C ARG A 34 -12.75 -7.84 3.21
N ARG A 35 -11.49 -7.49 3.51
CA ARG A 35 -10.31 -8.33 3.22
C ARG A 35 -9.56 -8.64 4.51
N CYS A 36 -9.12 -9.89 4.63
CA CYS A 36 -8.28 -10.32 5.75
C CYS A 36 -6.92 -9.60 5.75
N PRO A 37 -6.23 -9.53 6.90
CA PRO A 37 -4.96 -8.83 7.04
C PRO A 37 -3.86 -9.37 6.10
N SER A 38 -3.86 -10.67 5.79
CA SER A 38 -2.93 -11.28 4.84
C SER A 38 -3.15 -10.76 3.42
N CYS A 39 -4.40 -10.71 2.93
CA CYS A 39 -4.74 -10.15 1.62
C CYS A 39 -4.46 -8.64 1.52
N ARG A 40 -4.65 -7.87 2.62
CA ARG A 40 -4.28 -6.44 2.65
C ARG A 40 -2.76 -6.25 2.54
N LYS A 41 -1.96 -7.07 3.23
CA LYS A 41 -0.49 -7.03 3.18
C LYS A 41 0.08 -7.50 1.83
N ASN A 42 -0.58 -8.43 1.15
CA ASN A 42 -0.11 -8.98 -0.13
C ASN A 42 -0.08 -7.97 -1.30
N LYS A 43 -0.57 -6.75 -1.13
CA LYS A 43 -0.36 -5.67 -2.10
C LYS A 43 1.11 -5.19 -2.19
N PHE A 44 1.99 -5.66 -1.31
CA PHE A 44 3.33 -5.06 -1.14
C PHE A 44 4.53 -5.96 -1.52
N LYS A 45 4.36 -7.27 -1.75
CA LYS A 45 5.53 -8.17 -1.90
C LYS A 45 6.04 -8.40 -3.33
N GLU A 46 5.33 -7.96 -4.37
CA GLU A 46 5.75 -8.16 -5.77
C GLU A 46 6.13 -6.85 -6.49
N SER A 47 5.46 -5.74 -6.16
CA SER A 47 5.62 -4.45 -6.86
C SER A 47 6.79 -3.59 -6.34
N GLU A 48 7.25 -3.79 -5.10
CA GLU A 48 8.31 -2.95 -4.52
C GLU A 48 9.73 -3.39 -4.91
N ILE A 49 9.94 -4.69 -5.19
CA ILE A 49 11.26 -5.22 -5.56
C ILE A 49 11.60 -4.95 -7.04
N LYS A 50 10.59 -4.96 -7.92
CA LYS A 50 10.78 -4.70 -9.36
C LYS A 50 10.97 -3.21 -9.70
N SER A 51 10.39 -2.31 -8.91
CA SER A 51 10.40 -0.85 -9.19
C SER A 51 11.66 -0.12 -8.73
N ARG A 52 12.44 -0.69 -7.80
CA ARG A 52 13.67 -0.07 -7.28
C ARG A 52 14.88 -0.19 -8.23
N LYS A 53 14.87 -1.08 -9.21
CA LYS A 53 16.07 -1.39 -10.03
C LYS A 53 16.23 -0.56 -11.31
N ASN A 54 15.20 0.12 -11.81
CA ASN A 54 15.25 0.74 -13.15
C ASN A 54 15.32 2.28 -13.19
N ASN A 55 15.61 2.97 -12.07
CA ASN A 55 15.58 4.43 -12.01
C ASN A 55 16.95 5.10 -11.80
N LYS A 56 18.05 4.44 -12.22
CA LYS A 56 19.40 5.04 -12.21
C LYS A 56 19.74 5.78 -13.51
N TYR A 57 19.14 5.40 -14.65
CA TYR A 57 19.44 6.00 -15.96
C TYR A 57 18.59 7.25 -16.28
N LYS A 58 17.36 7.37 -15.76
CA LYS A 58 16.49 8.54 -16.02
C LYS A 58 16.86 9.80 -15.21
N LYS A 59 17.55 9.67 -14.06
CA LYS A 59 17.93 10.81 -13.21
C LYS A 59 19.09 11.65 -13.76
N LYS A 60 19.94 11.12 -14.65
CA LYS A 60 21.07 11.87 -15.23
C LYS A 60 20.65 12.88 -16.30
N HIS A 61 19.63 12.56 -17.11
CA HIS A 61 19.32 13.35 -18.31
C HIS A 61 18.53 14.65 -18.03
N PHE A 62 18.04 14.84 -16.81
CA PHE A 62 17.35 16.09 -16.43
C PHE A 62 18.29 17.18 -15.90
N ARG A 63 19.59 16.90 -15.73
CA ARG A 63 20.57 17.85 -15.17
C ARG A 63 21.55 18.43 -16.22
N ILE A 64 21.35 18.18 -17.52
CA ILE A 64 22.26 18.61 -18.60
C ILE A 64 21.49 19.39 -19.67
N LYS A 65 20.74 20.44 -19.31
CA LYS A 65 20.03 21.24 -20.33
C LYS A 65 20.17 22.76 -20.16
N TYR A 66 20.99 23.23 -19.22
CA TYR A 66 21.04 24.66 -18.88
C TYR A 66 22.45 25.13 -18.47
N ASP A 67 23.52 24.66 -19.13
CA ASP A 67 24.89 25.14 -18.88
C ASP A 67 25.71 25.31 -20.19
N GLU A 68 25.07 25.63 -21.33
CA GLU A 68 25.76 25.82 -22.63
C GLU A 68 25.50 27.18 -23.33
N ASP A 69 24.90 28.17 -22.66
CA ASP A 69 24.65 29.51 -23.25
C ASP A 69 25.20 30.65 -22.38
N LEU A 70 26.52 30.71 -22.18
CA LEU A 70 27.24 31.87 -21.65
C LEU A 70 28.58 32.04 -22.39
N ASP A 71 28.48 32.45 -23.66
CA ASP A 71 29.57 33.09 -24.41
C ASP A 71 28.98 34.30 -25.15
N ASP A 72 29.04 35.47 -24.49
CA ASP A 72 29.07 36.81 -25.10
C ASP A 72 30.00 37.70 -24.25
#